data_AF-A0A3L7K697-F1
#
_entry.id   AF-A0A3L7K697-F1
#
_cell.length_a   1.000
_cell.length_b   1.000
_cell.length_c   1.000
_cell.angle_alpha   90.00
_cell.angle_beta   90.00
_cell.angle_gamma   90.00
#
_symmetry.space_group_name_H-M   'P 1'
#
loop_
_entity.id
_entity.type
_entity.pdbx_description
1 polymer ?
#
loop_
_entity_poly.entity_id
_entity_poly.type
_entity_poly.pdbx_seq_one_letter_code
_entity_poly.pdbx_strand_id
1 'polypeptide(L)'
;MTSNKVIKVGTPIENGEGFQFNQDITDEKKIETLERIFKELQPEQNFNGMSRKPDSIFSLNEPEEHVALIWASLWYLDNDTAIAFRNQNYYRLSKKQTRTLKSIFE
;
A
#
# COMPACT_ATOMS: atom_id res chain seq x y z
N MET A 1 -5.43 -13.20 20.37
CA MET A 1 -3.98 -13.09 20.13
C MET A 1 -3.79 -11.76 19.43
N THR A 2 -3.15 -10.80 20.08
CA THR A 2 -2.77 -9.51 19.46
C THR A 2 -1.78 -9.82 18.35
N SER A 3 -2.14 -9.52 17.11
CA SER A 3 -1.24 -9.70 15.97
C SER A 3 -0.11 -8.67 16.06
N ASN A 4 1.14 -9.11 16.07
CA ASN A 4 2.32 -8.23 16.12
C ASN A 4 2.60 -7.51 14.79
N LYS A 5 1.63 -7.43 13.89
CA LYS A 5 1.80 -6.87 12.55
C LYS A 5 2.14 -5.38 12.58
N VAL A 6 2.94 -4.96 11.61
CA VAL A 6 3.34 -3.56 11.44
C VAL A 6 3.18 -3.15 9.99
N ILE A 7 2.47 -2.05 9.74
CA ILE A 7 2.46 -1.40 8.43
C ILE A 7 3.67 -0.48 8.38
N LYS A 8 4.55 -0.66 7.41
CA LYS A 8 5.62 0.30 7.12
C LYS A 8 5.26 1.06 5.87
N VAL A 9 5.22 2.38 5.94
CA VAL A 9 4.93 3.26 4.81
C VAL A 9 6.23 3.94 4.39
N GLY A 10 6.46 3.97 3.07
CA GLY A 10 7.62 4.59 2.47
C GLY A 10 7.26 5.54 1.36
N THR A 11 8.08 6.57 1.21
CA THR A 11 7.95 7.59 0.16
C THR A 11 9.18 7.55 -0.76
N PRO A 12 9.04 7.94 -2.03
CA PRO A 12 10.18 8.04 -2.94
C PRO A 12 11.25 8.96 -2.36
N ILE A 13 12.52 8.56 -2.49
CA ILE A 13 13.63 9.43 -2.11
C ILE A 13 13.78 10.53 -3.17
N GLU A 14 13.70 11.80 -2.76
CA GLU A 14 13.96 12.93 -3.66
C GLU A 14 15.40 12.86 -4.18
N ASN A 15 15.56 12.94 -5.51
CA ASN A 15 16.85 12.87 -6.21
C ASN A 15 17.65 11.55 -6.01
N GLY A 16 16.99 10.47 -5.58
CA GLY A 16 17.60 9.15 -5.39
C GLY A 16 16.91 8.02 -6.14
N GLU A 17 17.50 6.83 -6.02
CA GLU A 17 16.89 5.56 -6.42
C GLU A 17 16.30 4.87 -5.16
N GLY A 18 15.01 4.51 -5.22
CA GLY A 18 14.34 3.75 -4.16
C GLY A 18 13.36 4.57 -3.30
N PHE A 19 13.04 3.99 -2.14
CA PHE A 19 12.05 4.48 -1.19
C PHE A 19 12.62 4.44 0.22
N GLN A 20 12.26 5.43 1.03
CA GLN A 20 12.59 5.46 2.45
C GLN A 20 11.32 5.17 3.27
N PHE A 21 11.38 4.11 4.07
CA PHE A 21 10.36 3.86 5.10
C PHE A 21 10.55 4.85 6.24
N ASN A 22 9.53 5.66 6.49
CA ASN A 22 9.58 6.76 7.45
C ASN A 22 8.47 6.67 8.51
N GLN A 23 7.60 5.67 8.42
CA GLN A 23 6.46 5.50 9.32
C GLN A 23 6.16 4.03 9.56
N ASP A 24 6.04 3.68 10.83
CA ASP A 24 5.59 2.37 11.31
C ASP A 24 4.24 2.54 12.01
N ILE A 25 3.24 1.74 11.64
CA ILE A 25 1.88 1.78 12.20
C ILE A 25 1.56 0.42 12.80
N THR A 26 1.27 0.42 14.10
CA THR A 26 0.94 -0.78 14.91
C THR A 26 -0.52 -0.78 15.38
N ASP A 27 -1.34 0.13 14.88
CA ASP A 27 -2.77 0.20 15.23
C ASP A 27 -3.53 -0.97 14.57
N GLU A 28 -4.09 -1.84 15.41
CA GLU A 28 -4.78 -3.06 14.99
C GLU A 28 -5.97 -2.78 14.06
N LYS A 29 -6.74 -1.72 14.33
CA LYS A 29 -7.89 -1.36 13.48
C LYS A 29 -7.44 -0.87 12.11
N LYS A 30 -6.35 -0.11 12.06
CA LYS A 30 -5.73 0.32 10.79
C LYS A 30 -5.20 -0.88 10.00
N ILE A 31 -4.57 -1.85 10.67
CA ILE A 31 -4.08 -3.10 10.07
C ILE A 31 -5.23 -3.94 9.50
N GLU A 32 -6.27 -4.23 10.28
CA GLU A 32 -7.45 -4.97 9.82
C GLU A 32 -8.13 -4.28 8.64
N THR A 33 -8.20 -2.95 8.68
CA THR A 33 -8.78 -2.17 7.59
C THR A 33 -7.96 -2.28 6.31
N LEU A 34 -6.63 -2.21 6.41
CA LEU A 34 -5.72 -2.41 5.27
C LEU A 34 -5.90 -3.81 4.67
N GLU A 35 -5.89 -4.85 5.50
CA GLU A 35 -6.07 -6.23 5.06
C GLU A 35 -7.39 -6.42 4.30
N ARG A 36 -8.48 -5.84 4.82
CA ARG A 36 -9.78 -5.88 4.16
C ARG A 36 -9.77 -5.18 2.81
N ILE A 37 -9.17 -3.99 2.71
CA ILE A 37 -9.03 -3.28 1.42
C ILE A 37 -8.36 -4.21 0.40
N PHE A 38 -7.23 -4.82 0.77
CA PHE A 38 -6.43 -5.66 -0.12
C PHE A 38 -7.05 -7.03 -0.43
N LYS A 39 -7.95 -7.53 0.42
CA LYS A 39 -8.76 -8.73 0.16
C LYS A 39 -9.87 -8.48 -0.86
N GLU A 40 -10.38 -7.25 -0.92
CA GLU A 40 -11.49 -6.86 -1.80
C GLU A 40 -11.04 -6.28 -3.15
N LEU A 41 -9.72 -6.17 -3.38
CA LEU A 41 -9.19 -5.62 -4.62
C LEU A 41 -9.52 -6.50 -5.82
N GLN A 42 -10.02 -5.86 -6.87
CA GLN A 42 -10.20 -6.49 -8.17
C GLN A 42 -8.99 -6.16 -9.05
N PRO A 43 -8.41 -7.16 -9.74
CA PRO A 43 -7.33 -6.92 -10.71
C PRO A 43 -7.77 -5.94 -11.79
N GLU A 44 -6.90 -5.01 -12.13
CA GLU A 44 -7.04 -4.13 -13.29
C GLU A 44 -6.26 -4.74 -14.46
N GLN A 45 -6.97 -5.46 -15.33
CA GLN A 45 -6.36 -6.24 -16.41
C GLN A 45 -5.83 -5.36 -17.56
N ASN A 46 -6.33 -4.13 -17.71
CA ASN A 46 -6.03 -3.26 -18.84
C ASN A 46 -5.02 -2.15 -18.53
N PHE A 47 -4.30 -2.24 -17.41
CA PHE A 47 -3.34 -1.22 -17.03
C PHE A 47 -1.93 -1.55 -17.51
N ASN A 48 -1.42 -0.76 -18.45
CA ASN A 48 -0.08 -0.93 -19.03
C ASN A 48 1.04 -0.28 -18.19
N GLY A 49 0.80 -0.09 -16.90
CA GLY A 49 1.74 0.55 -15.97
C GLY A 49 1.72 2.07 -16.01
N MET A 50 2.57 2.66 -15.16
CA MET A 50 2.80 4.11 -15.07
C MET A 50 4.22 4.41 -15.52
N SER A 51 4.40 5.43 -16.36
CA SER A 51 5.72 5.94 -16.75
C SER A 51 6.42 6.73 -15.63
N ARG A 52 5.71 7.00 -14.52
CA ARG A 52 6.21 7.72 -13.35
C ARG A 52 6.42 6.79 -12.16
N LYS A 53 7.32 7.19 -11.26
CA LYS A 53 7.54 6.51 -9.97
C LYS A 53 6.23 6.47 -9.14
N PRO A 54 6.00 5.40 -8.34
CA PRO A 54 4.94 5.36 -7.33
C PRO A 54 5.00 6.57 -6.40
N ASP A 55 3.85 7.02 -5.90
CA ASP A 55 3.75 8.08 -4.88
C ASP A 55 4.09 7.56 -3.48
N SER A 56 3.82 6.29 -3.23
CA SER A 56 4.15 5.62 -1.98
C SER A 56 4.37 4.12 -2.19
N ILE A 57 5.10 3.52 -1.25
CA ILE A 57 5.12 2.08 -1.06
C ILE A 57 4.63 1.79 0.36
N PHE A 58 4.08 0.61 0.56
CA PHE A 58 3.94 0.11 1.92
C PHE A 58 4.19 -1.39 1.98
N SER A 59 4.50 -1.85 3.18
CA SER A 59 4.54 -3.26 3.53
C SER A 59 3.71 -3.53 4.77
N LEU A 60 3.00 -4.65 4.80
CA LEU A 60 2.43 -5.22 6.02
C LEU A 60 3.32 -6.38 6.42
N ASN A 61 4.03 -6.24 7.52
CA ASN A 61 4.99 -7.24 7.99
C ASN A 61 4.46 -7.95 9.22
N GLU A 62 4.76 -9.24 9.34
CA GLU A 62 4.63 -9.99 10.58
C GLU A 62 6.05 -10.18 11.15
N PRO A 63 6.42 -9.47 12.24
CA PRO A 63 7.79 -9.44 12.73
C PRO A 63 8.36 -10.80 13.11
N GLU A 64 7.52 -11.69 13.62
CA GLU A 64 7.92 -13.04 14.06
C GLU A 64 8.26 -13.96 12.89
N GLU A 65 7.62 -13.74 11.74
CA GLU A 65 7.82 -14.56 10.53
C GLU A 65 8.91 -13.99 9.62
N HIS A 66 9.44 -12.80 9.91
CA HIS A 66 10.40 -12.05 9.08
C HIS A 66 9.95 -11.86 7.60
N VAL A 67 8.63 -11.96 7.33
CA VAL A 67 8.05 -11.91 5.98
C VAL A 67 7.06 -10.76 5.85
N ALA A 68 7.08 -10.10 4.68
CA ALA A 68 6.05 -9.15 4.27
C ALA A 68 4.82 -9.90 3.72
N LEU A 69 3.69 -9.82 4.42
CA LEU A 69 2.40 -10.38 4.00
C LEU A 69 1.82 -9.62 2.80
N ILE A 70 2.03 -8.31 2.80
CA ILE A 70 1.66 -7.42 1.71
C ILE A 70 2.86 -6.54 1.41
N TRP A 71 3.20 -6.42 0.13
CA TRP A 71 4.07 -5.38 -0.39
C TRP A 71 3.38 -4.77 -1.59
N ALA A 72 3.21 -3.45 -1.60
CA ALA A 72 2.57 -2.78 -2.72
C ALA A 72 3.16 -1.40 -2.99
N SER A 73 3.22 -1.06 -4.28
CA SER A 73 3.48 0.29 -4.77
C SER A 73 2.16 0.97 -5.13
N LEU A 74 2.02 2.25 -4.83
CA LEU A 74 0.78 3.01 -5.00
C LEU A 74 1.01 4.21 -5.91
N TRP A 75 0.09 4.42 -6.84
CA TRP A 75 -0.03 5.65 -7.60
C TRP A 75 -1.41 6.26 -7.36
N TYR A 76 -1.45 7.45 -6.79
CA TYR A 76 -2.66 8.27 -6.67
C TYR A 76 -2.93 8.96 -8.00
N LEU A 77 -4.18 8.92 -8.44
CA LEU A 77 -4.63 9.51 -9.69
C LEU A 77 -5.44 10.78 -9.41
N ASP A 78 -5.51 11.68 -10.39
CA ASP A 78 -6.20 12.98 -10.28
C ASP A 78 -7.72 12.87 -10.03
N ASN A 79 -8.30 11.68 -10.22
CA ASN A 79 -9.72 11.41 -10.03
C ASN A 79 -10.06 10.83 -8.63
N ASP A 80 -9.18 11.01 -7.64
CA ASP A 80 -9.28 10.44 -6.28
C ASP A 80 -9.20 8.91 -6.19
N THR A 81 -8.81 8.22 -7.25
CA THR A 81 -8.55 6.76 -7.20
C THR A 81 -7.06 6.49 -7.09
N ALA A 82 -6.70 5.22 -6.86
CA ALA A 82 -5.32 4.79 -6.88
C ALA A 82 -5.16 3.48 -7.66
N ILE A 83 -3.96 3.27 -8.17
CA ILE A 83 -3.51 1.97 -8.64
C ILE A 83 -2.53 1.41 -7.61
N ALA A 84 -2.75 0.17 -7.20
CA ALA A 84 -1.79 -0.60 -6.43
C ALA A 84 -1.12 -1.64 -7.33
N PHE A 85 0.19 -1.76 -7.27
CA PHE A 85 0.94 -2.87 -7.87
C PHE A 85 1.44 -3.80 -6.77
N ARG A 86 1.04 -5.07 -6.84
CA ARG A 86 1.39 -6.14 -5.88
C ARG A 86 1.45 -7.47 -6.63
N ASN A 87 2.40 -8.34 -6.28
CA ASN A 87 2.51 -9.69 -6.84
C ASN A 87 2.43 -9.70 -8.38
N GLN A 88 3.13 -8.75 -9.03
CA GLN A 88 3.15 -8.58 -10.49
C GLN A 88 1.80 -8.20 -11.14
N ASN A 89 0.80 -7.82 -10.34
CA ASN A 89 -0.52 -7.44 -10.81
C ASN A 89 -0.86 -6.00 -10.41
N TYR A 90 -1.63 -5.34 -11.26
CA TYR A 90 -2.22 -4.03 -10.96
C TYR A 90 -3.64 -4.21 -10.43
N TYR A 91 -4.01 -3.37 -9.47
CA TYR A 91 -5.32 -3.33 -8.85
C TYR A 91 -5.81 -1.90 -8.78
N ARG A 92 -7.07 -1.67 -9.14
CA ARG A 92 -7.68 -0.35 -8.99
C ARG A 92 -8.37 -0.24 -7.64
N LEU A 93 -8.03 0.79 -6.89
CA LEU A 93 -8.74 1.18 -5.68
C LEU A 93 -9.87 2.13 -6.05
N SER A 94 -11.06 1.88 -5.51
CA SER A 94 -12.16 2.85 -5.54
C SER A 94 -11.78 4.13 -4.79
N LYS A 95 -12.55 5.21 -5.00
CA LYS A 95 -12.36 6.46 -4.24
C LYS A 95 -12.46 6.25 -2.73
N LYS A 96 -13.40 5.40 -2.29
CA LYS A 96 -13.57 5.06 -0.87
C LYS A 96 -12.33 4.34 -0.34
N GLN A 97 -11.87 3.28 -1.01
CA GLN A 97 -10.67 2.55 -0.61
C GLN A 97 -9.44 3.45 -0.61
N THR A 98 -9.29 4.33 -1.60
CA THR A 98 -8.16 5.28 -1.71
C THR A 98 -8.15 6.26 -0.54
N ARG A 99 -9.29 6.86 -0.19
CA ARG A 99 -9.41 7.77 0.95
C ARG A 99 -9.16 7.05 2.28
N THR A 100 -9.72 5.86 2.47
CA THR A 100 -9.48 5.06 3.66
C THR A 100 -8.00 4.68 3.79
N LEU A 101 -7.34 4.33 2.68
CA LEU A 101 -5.92 4.02 2.67
C LEU A 101 -5.06 5.23 3.04
N LYS A 102 -5.35 6.42 2.50
CA LYS A 102 -4.66 7.66 2.89
C LYS A 102 -4.82 7.95 4.38
N SER A 103 -6.03 7.82 4.93
CA SER A 103 -6.31 7.99 6.36
C SER A 103 -5.59 6.97 7.27
N ILE A 104 -5.19 5.80 6.74
CA ILE A 104 -4.34 4.87 7.49
C ILE A 104 -2.92 5.43 7.61
N PHE A 105 -2.40 6.02 6.54
CA PHE A 105 -1.03 6.53 6.42
C PHE A 105 -0.83 7.93 7.03
N GLU A 106 -1.90 8.66 7.30
CA GLU A 106 -1.89 9.87 8.16
C GLU A 106 -1.80 9.48 9.65
#